data_AF-A0A5D2XZW4-F1
#
_entry.id   AF-A0A5D2XZW4-F1
#
_cell.length_a   1.000
_cell.length_b   1.000
_cell.length_c   1.000
_cell.angle_alpha   90.00
_cell.angle_beta   90.00
_cell.angle_gamma   90.00
#
_symmetry.space_group_name_H-M   'P 1'
#
loop_
_entity.id
_entity.type
_entity.pdbx_description
1 polymer ?
#
loop_
_entity_poly.entity_id
_entity_poly.type
_entity_poly.pdbx_seq_one_letter_code
_entity_poly.pdbx_strand_id
1 'polypeptide(L)'
;MPDDADTLHIVDFNINEGLQWPPVIEAMAWKHKSMRLTSIRWEEEDSAHSPWRFKGTMRQLCNHAKSFGLKLKVEEMGIHDLVNELKMNKRGGAGEWLAFNCMVGMGKGKRREIVNEFLNVAKEVLASSGNYVARDRGVITFGDGDACEKLKDCSGFGTFFNGQLMHYQAVLESMESNFAKHLVQARMAMECLFVGPNICGQAWLQKWKEINEICDFDAGTALEGLRVSSERLMEAKEIVRERDTLFEVSIGGVSGNELALEWRGNTLVRVSSWRNTQL
;
A
#
# COMPACT_ATOMS: atom_id res chain seq x y z
N MET A 1 8.52 4.37 -13.58
CA MET A 1 7.95 5.13 -14.69
C MET A 1 9.02 5.39 -15.74
N PRO A 2 8.74 5.03 -17.00
CA PRO A 2 9.56 5.34 -18.16
C PRO A 2 9.84 6.84 -18.39
N ASP A 3 10.86 7.13 -19.19
CA ASP A 3 11.21 8.50 -19.55
C ASP A 3 10.22 9.13 -20.54
N ASP A 4 9.58 8.35 -21.39
CA ASP A 4 8.59 8.77 -22.40
C ASP A 4 7.18 9.05 -21.84
N ALA A 5 6.93 8.73 -20.56
CA ALA A 5 5.70 9.10 -19.88
C ALA A 5 5.80 10.50 -19.26
N ASP A 6 4.94 11.43 -19.67
CA ASP A 6 4.93 12.82 -19.18
C ASP A 6 4.22 12.99 -17.83
N THR A 7 3.31 12.06 -17.50
CA THR A 7 2.48 12.15 -16.31
C THR A 7 2.46 10.83 -15.54
N LEU A 8 2.71 10.89 -14.23
CA LEU A 8 2.45 9.78 -13.31
C LEU A 8 1.00 9.89 -12.82
N HIS A 9 0.18 8.88 -13.09
CA HIS A 9 -1.16 8.77 -12.50
C HIS A 9 -1.17 7.69 -11.42
N ILE A 10 -1.22 8.13 -10.16
CA ILE A 10 -1.38 7.25 -9.01
C ILE A 10 -2.86 7.07 -8.72
N VAL A 11 -3.31 5.82 -8.68
CA VAL A 11 -4.59 5.40 -8.13
C VAL A 11 -4.32 4.81 -6.76
N ASP A 12 -4.79 5.47 -5.72
CA ASP A 12 -4.57 5.09 -4.35
C ASP A 12 -5.82 4.49 -3.70
N PHE A 13 -5.67 3.30 -3.14
CA PHE A 13 -6.75 2.58 -2.47
C PHE A 13 -7.39 3.38 -1.33
N ASN A 14 -6.59 4.13 -0.57
CA ASN A 14 -7.04 5.02 0.51
C ASN A 14 -5.94 6.03 0.88
N ILE A 15 -6.12 7.28 0.44
CA ILE A 15 -5.13 8.35 0.60
C ILE A 15 -4.85 8.72 2.06
N ASN A 16 -5.76 8.40 2.99
CA ASN A 16 -5.69 8.79 4.40
C ASN A 16 -5.31 10.29 4.58
N GLU A 17 -4.27 10.56 5.37
CA GLU A 17 -3.72 11.91 5.62
C GLU A 17 -2.71 12.35 4.52
N GLY A 18 -2.53 11.56 3.46
CA GLY A 18 -1.69 11.91 2.31
C GLY A 18 -0.18 11.84 2.55
N LEU A 19 0.28 11.26 3.66
CA LEU A 19 1.69 11.28 4.09
C LEU A 19 2.67 10.59 3.12
N GLN A 20 2.20 9.66 2.29
CA GLN A 20 3.04 8.93 1.33
C GLN A 20 3.50 9.82 0.15
N TRP A 21 2.75 10.88 -0.18
CA TRP A 21 2.89 11.60 -1.44
C TRP A 21 3.88 12.76 -1.49
N PRO A 22 4.19 13.49 -0.39
CA PRO A 22 5.16 14.59 -0.45
C PRO A 22 6.52 14.20 -1.05
N PRO A 23 7.17 13.08 -0.66
CA PRO A 23 8.44 12.68 -1.29
C PRO A 23 8.29 12.35 -2.79
N VAL A 24 7.15 11.79 -3.19
CA VAL A 24 6.86 11.49 -4.61
C VAL A 24 6.64 12.78 -5.40
N ILE A 25 5.91 13.75 -4.83
CA ILE A 25 5.70 15.08 -5.41
C ILE A 25 7.05 15.75 -5.69
N GLU A 26 7.96 15.69 -4.71
CA GLU A 26 9.31 16.23 -4.84
C GLU A 26 10.07 15.52 -5.97
N ALA A 27 10.14 14.19 -5.95
CA ALA A 27 10.81 13.43 -7.00
C ALA A 27 10.26 13.71 -8.41
N MET A 28 8.94 13.90 -8.53
CA MET A 28 8.29 14.23 -9.81
C MET A 28 8.60 15.65 -10.28
N ALA A 29 8.67 16.61 -9.35
CA ALA A 29 9.06 17.98 -9.67
C ALA A 29 10.49 18.05 -10.21
N TRP A 30 11.41 17.32 -9.58
CA TRP A 30 12.80 17.20 -10.01
C TRP A 30 12.96 16.56 -11.39
N LYS A 31 12.05 15.64 -11.75
CA LYS A 31 12.01 15.05 -13.09
C LYS A 31 11.30 15.92 -14.13
N HIS A 32 10.77 17.08 -13.75
CA HIS A 32 9.97 17.97 -14.60
C HIS A 32 8.75 17.29 -15.24
N LYS A 33 8.11 16.38 -14.50
CA LYS A 33 6.94 15.62 -14.97
C LYS A 33 5.67 16.04 -14.23
N SER A 34 4.51 15.72 -14.77
CA SER A 34 3.21 16.00 -14.10
C SER A 34 2.77 14.84 -13.23
N MET A 35 1.85 15.11 -12.29
CA MET A 35 1.30 14.08 -11.41
C MET A 35 -0.23 14.20 -11.28
N ARG A 36 -0.90 13.05 -11.34
CA ARG A 36 -2.32 12.88 -11.01
C ARG A 36 -2.42 11.89 -9.86
N LEU A 37 -3.25 12.19 -8.87
CA LEU A 37 -3.50 11.34 -7.71
C LEU A 37 -5.02 11.17 -7.53
N THR A 38 -5.49 9.93 -7.64
CA THR A 38 -6.91 9.57 -7.47
C THR A 38 -7.04 8.70 -6.22
N SER A 39 -7.75 9.18 -5.20
CA SER A 39 -8.14 8.36 -4.06
C SER A 39 -9.42 7.58 -4.38
N ILE A 40 -9.50 6.31 -4.03
CA ILE A 40 -10.74 5.55 -4.14
C ILE A 40 -11.65 5.88 -2.96
N ARG A 41 -12.92 6.19 -3.26
CA ARG A 41 -14.01 6.25 -2.29
C ARG A 41 -14.76 4.93 -2.28
N TRP A 42 -14.96 4.39 -1.09
CA TRP A 42 -15.70 3.16 -0.86
C TRP A 42 -17.06 3.48 -0.22
N GLU A 43 -18.15 2.89 -0.74
CA GLU A 43 -19.51 3.22 -0.29
C GLU A 43 -19.83 2.72 1.14
N GLU A 44 -19.14 1.67 1.59
CA GLU A 44 -19.32 1.07 2.92
C GLU A 44 -18.52 1.76 4.02
N GLU A 45 -17.88 2.90 3.72
CA GLU A 45 -17.25 3.70 4.75
C GLU A 45 -18.31 4.31 5.66
N ASP A 46 -18.40 3.76 6.88
CA ASP A 46 -19.13 4.31 8.01
C ASP A 46 -19.11 5.84 8.00
N SER A 47 -20.24 6.42 8.40
CA SER A 47 -20.66 7.82 8.37
C SER A 47 -19.70 8.86 8.99
N ALA A 48 -18.48 8.45 9.36
CA ALA A 48 -17.36 9.23 9.87
C ALA A 48 -16.40 9.76 8.79
N HIS A 49 -16.54 9.36 7.52
CA HIS A 49 -15.82 10.00 6.41
C HIS A 49 -16.40 11.39 6.14
N SER A 50 -15.98 12.35 6.98
CA SER A 50 -16.24 13.75 6.77
C SER A 50 -15.62 14.17 5.43
N PRO A 51 -16.41 14.67 4.46
CA PRO A 51 -15.88 15.17 3.17
C PRO A 51 -14.80 16.26 3.35
N TRP A 52 -14.75 16.85 4.54
CA TRP A 52 -13.74 17.81 4.95
C TRP A 52 -12.35 17.21 5.11
N ARG A 53 -12.22 15.92 5.45
CA ARG A 53 -10.93 15.22 5.55
C ARG A 53 -10.24 15.16 4.20
N PHE A 54 -10.90 14.59 3.18
CA PHE A 54 -10.34 14.54 1.83
C PHE A 54 -10.00 15.94 1.30
N LYS A 55 -10.90 16.92 1.43
CA LYS A 55 -10.64 18.31 1.02
C LYS A 55 -9.44 18.92 1.74
N GLY A 56 -9.27 18.61 3.03
CA GLY A 56 -8.12 19.01 3.84
C GLY A 56 -6.81 18.45 3.28
N THR A 57 -6.75 17.13 3.11
CA THR A 57 -5.60 16.40 2.55
C THR A 57 -5.26 16.89 1.13
N MET A 58 -6.26 16.99 0.26
CA MET A 58 -6.13 17.53 -1.09
C MET A 58 -5.49 18.93 -1.08
N ARG A 59 -5.99 19.84 -0.23
CA ARG A 59 -5.45 21.19 -0.13
C ARG A 59 -3.99 21.19 0.33
N GLN A 60 -3.63 20.36 1.30
CA GLN A 60 -2.25 20.26 1.78
C GLN A 60 -1.32 19.76 0.68
N LEU A 61 -1.69 18.68 -0.02
CA LEU A 61 -0.90 18.12 -1.12
C LEU A 61 -0.75 19.11 -2.29
N CYS A 62 -1.83 19.79 -2.68
CA CYS A 62 -1.75 20.81 -3.73
C CYS A 62 -0.88 22.01 -3.32
N ASN A 63 -0.90 22.42 -2.04
CA ASN A 63 -0.03 23.49 -1.55
C ASN A 63 1.45 23.06 -1.57
N HIS A 64 1.75 21.83 -1.15
CA HIS A 64 3.10 21.25 -1.23
C HIS A 64 3.58 21.17 -2.69
N ALA A 65 2.76 20.63 -3.60
CA ALA A 65 3.11 20.57 -5.01
C ALA A 65 3.41 21.95 -5.62
N LYS A 66 2.62 22.97 -5.25
CA LYS A 66 2.84 24.36 -5.68
C LYS A 66 4.19 24.91 -5.20
N SER A 67 4.64 24.59 -3.98
CA SER A 67 5.96 25.06 -3.51
C SER A 67 7.13 24.45 -4.28
N PHE A 68 6.93 23.32 -4.96
CA PHE A 68 7.92 22.69 -5.85
C PHE A 68 7.66 22.95 -7.34
N GLY A 69 6.66 23.76 -7.69
CA GLY A 69 6.29 24.04 -9.09
C GLY A 69 5.71 22.84 -9.84
N LEU A 70 5.26 21.79 -9.13
CA LEU A 70 4.68 20.59 -9.74
C LEU A 70 3.22 20.85 -10.16
N LYS A 71 2.87 20.45 -11.38
CA LYS A 71 1.46 20.33 -11.81
C LYS A 71 0.84 19.06 -11.22
N LEU A 72 0.17 19.23 -10.09
CA LEU A 72 -0.55 18.15 -9.40
C LEU A 72 -2.08 18.29 -9.58
N LYS A 73 -2.74 17.22 -10.03
CA LYS A 73 -4.20 17.04 -9.95
C LYS A 73 -4.51 16.00 -8.87
N VAL A 74 -5.40 16.33 -7.93
CA VAL A 74 -5.87 15.39 -6.89
C VAL A 74 -7.39 15.26 -6.99
N GLU A 75 -7.91 14.04 -7.01
CA GLU A 75 -9.34 13.77 -7.08
C GLU A 75 -9.74 12.53 -6.27
N GLU A 76 -11.03 12.40 -5.98
CA GLU A 76 -11.64 11.25 -5.31
C GLU A 76 -12.73 10.68 -6.20
N MET A 77 -12.74 9.36 -6.40
CA MET A 77 -13.67 8.67 -7.30
C MET A 77 -14.10 7.33 -6.73
N GLY A 78 -15.32 6.88 -7.06
CA GLY A 78 -15.71 5.49 -6.83
C GLY A 78 -14.94 4.55 -7.77
N ILE A 79 -14.77 3.29 -7.36
CA ILE A 79 -14.06 2.29 -8.17
C ILE A 79 -14.69 2.09 -9.55
N HIS A 80 -16.02 2.13 -9.65
CA HIS A 80 -16.73 2.04 -10.93
C HIS A 80 -16.51 3.25 -11.84
N ASP A 81 -16.49 4.46 -11.27
CA ASP A 81 -16.22 5.69 -12.02
C ASP A 81 -14.80 5.68 -12.59
N LEU A 82 -13.82 5.22 -11.79
CA LEU A 82 -12.45 5.05 -12.24
C LEU A 82 -12.36 4.08 -13.42
N VAL A 83 -13.00 2.91 -13.33
CA VAL A 83 -12.99 1.91 -14.42
C VAL A 83 -13.57 2.51 -15.70
N ASN A 84 -14.65 3.28 -15.60
CA ASN A 84 -15.26 3.96 -16.74
C ASN A 84 -14.33 5.02 -17.34
N GLU A 85 -13.71 5.88 -16.51
CA GLU A 85 -12.76 6.89 -16.99
C GLU A 85 -11.57 6.23 -17.71
N LEU A 86 -10.96 5.23 -17.10
CA LEU A 86 -9.79 4.55 -17.68
C LEU A 86 -10.14 3.84 -18.99
N LYS A 87 -11.36 3.30 -19.13
CA LYS A 87 -11.84 2.72 -20.41
C LYS A 87 -12.03 3.78 -21.49
N MET A 88 -12.49 4.98 -21.14
CA MET A 88 -12.68 6.08 -22.10
C MET A 88 -11.35 6.70 -22.53
N ASN A 89 -10.39 6.85 -21.60
CA ASN A 89 -9.08 7.44 -21.87
C ASN A 89 -8.17 6.55 -22.75
N LYS A 90 -8.47 5.25 -22.88
CA LYS A 90 -7.80 4.35 -23.85
C LYS A 90 -7.92 4.80 -25.31
N ARG A 91 -8.85 5.72 -25.62
CA ARG A 91 -9.06 6.27 -26.96
C ARG A 91 -8.28 7.57 -27.24
N GLY A 92 -7.50 8.11 -26.30
CA GLY A 92 -6.80 9.40 -26.54
C GLY A 92 -5.78 9.92 -25.51
N GLY A 93 -5.45 9.20 -24.43
CA GLY A 93 -4.44 9.67 -23.45
C GLY A 93 -3.04 9.12 -23.74
N ALA A 94 -2.30 9.71 -24.67
CA ALA A 94 -0.87 9.40 -24.86
C ALA A 94 -0.04 10.12 -23.78
N GLY A 95 0.65 9.38 -22.90
CA GLY A 95 1.66 9.93 -21.98
C GLY A 95 1.46 9.70 -20.48
N GLU A 96 0.38 9.04 -20.05
CA GLU A 96 0.20 8.68 -18.63
C GLU A 96 0.74 7.28 -18.31
N TRP A 97 1.48 7.16 -17.19
CA TRP A 97 1.90 5.87 -16.61
C TRP A 97 1.19 5.65 -15.28
N LEU A 98 0.59 4.47 -15.11
CA LEU A 98 -0.29 4.16 -13.99
C LEU A 98 0.46 3.53 -12.81
N ALA A 99 0.16 3.97 -11.59
CA ALA A 99 0.60 3.28 -10.38
C ALA A 99 -0.62 3.01 -9.49
N PHE A 100 -0.92 1.75 -9.24
CA PHE A 100 -1.95 1.35 -8.28
C PHE A 100 -1.30 1.09 -6.93
N ASN A 101 -1.60 1.89 -5.93
CA ASN A 101 -1.06 1.74 -4.58
C ASN A 101 -2.13 1.24 -3.62
N CYS A 102 -1.83 0.18 -2.88
CA CYS A 102 -2.73 -0.42 -1.91
C CYS A 102 -1.97 -0.76 -0.64
N MET A 103 -2.15 0.07 0.40
CA MET A 103 -1.55 -0.12 1.72
C MET A 103 -2.63 -0.56 2.70
N VAL A 104 -2.48 -1.77 3.26
CA VAL A 104 -3.45 -2.39 4.17
C VAL A 104 -2.77 -2.88 5.45
N GLY A 105 -3.56 -3.13 6.50
CA GLY A 105 -3.04 -3.67 7.78
C GLY A 105 -2.27 -2.66 8.64
N MET A 106 -2.15 -1.38 8.22
CA MET A 106 -1.42 -0.33 8.95
C MET A 106 -2.36 0.59 9.77
N GLY A 107 -3.48 0.06 10.26
CA GLY A 107 -4.52 0.84 10.95
C GLY A 107 -5.84 0.07 11.09
N LYS A 108 -6.98 0.71 10.85
CA LYS A 108 -8.26 0.00 10.76
C LYS A 108 -8.26 -0.87 9.50
N GLY A 109 -8.29 -2.19 9.69
CA GLY A 109 -8.36 -3.14 8.59
C GLY A 109 -9.58 -2.87 7.71
N LYS A 110 -9.37 -2.94 6.39
CA LYS A 110 -10.46 -3.05 5.42
C LYS A 110 -10.72 -4.54 5.16
N ARG A 111 -11.97 -4.86 4.84
CA ARG A 111 -12.35 -6.22 4.47
C ARG A 111 -11.56 -6.68 3.25
N ARG A 112 -11.13 -7.94 3.24
CA ARG A 112 -10.21 -8.49 2.23
C ARG A 112 -10.84 -8.48 0.83
N GLU A 113 -12.16 -8.61 0.77
CA GLU A 113 -12.97 -8.55 -0.45
C GLU A 113 -12.80 -7.23 -1.18
N ILE A 114 -12.84 -6.10 -0.46
CA ILE A 114 -12.67 -4.75 -1.01
C ILE A 114 -11.25 -4.55 -1.56
N VAL A 115 -10.26 -5.05 -0.82
CA VAL A 115 -8.85 -5.03 -1.24
C VAL A 115 -8.67 -5.85 -2.52
N ASN A 116 -9.26 -7.04 -2.56
CA ASN A 116 -9.22 -7.93 -3.73
C ASN A 116 -9.95 -7.31 -4.93
N GLU A 117 -11.09 -6.64 -4.73
CA GLU A 117 -11.80 -5.91 -5.78
C GLU A 117 -10.90 -4.84 -6.43
N PHE A 118 -10.27 -3.99 -5.61
CA PHE A 118 -9.34 -2.98 -6.09
C PHE A 118 -8.18 -3.58 -6.89
N LEU A 119 -7.56 -4.62 -6.33
CA LEU A 119 -6.41 -5.26 -6.96
C LEU A 119 -6.77 -6.01 -8.25
N ASN A 120 -7.99 -6.55 -8.34
CA ASN A 120 -8.52 -7.15 -9.57
C ASN A 120 -8.77 -6.09 -10.64
N VAL A 121 -9.33 -4.92 -10.28
CA VAL A 121 -9.45 -3.79 -11.20
C VAL A 121 -8.08 -3.33 -11.70
N ALA A 122 -7.09 -3.20 -10.81
CA ALA A 122 -5.73 -2.84 -11.20
C ALA A 122 -5.14 -3.83 -12.21
N LYS A 123 -5.27 -5.14 -11.96
CA LYS A 123 -4.88 -6.20 -12.88
C LYS A 123 -5.55 -6.05 -14.24
N GLU A 124 -6.87 -5.94 -14.28
CA GLU A 124 -7.64 -5.85 -15.52
C GLU A 124 -7.27 -4.61 -16.35
N VAL A 125 -7.06 -3.46 -15.69
CA VAL A 125 -6.64 -2.22 -16.35
C VAL A 125 -5.27 -2.39 -17.00
N LEU A 126 -4.31 -2.95 -16.27
CA LEU A 126 -2.94 -3.17 -16.76
C LEU A 126 -2.87 -4.27 -17.83
N ALA A 127 -3.74 -5.30 -17.75
CA ALA A 127 -3.85 -6.39 -18.73
C ALA A 127 -4.51 -5.96 -20.05
N SER A 128 -5.57 -5.15 -19.98
CA SER A 128 -6.39 -4.73 -21.13
C SER A 128 -5.71 -3.66 -22.02
N SER A 129 -4.39 -3.59 -22.00
CA SER A 129 -3.53 -2.63 -22.69
C SER A 129 -2.84 -3.31 -23.88
N GLY A 130 -3.63 -3.87 -24.80
CA GLY A 130 -3.17 -4.74 -25.90
C GLY A 130 -2.42 -4.09 -27.06
N ASN A 131 -1.73 -2.96 -26.89
CA ASN A 131 -0.81 -2.46 -27.92
C ASN A 131 0.60 -3.00 -27.65
N TYR A 132 1.05 -3.91 -28.52
CA TYR A 132 2.32 -4.65 -28.53
C TYR A 132 3.62 -3.83 -28.31
N VAL A 133 3.55 -2.50 -28.23
CA VAL A 133 4.72 -1.61 -28.20
C VAL A 133 5.03 -1.06 -26.79
N ALA A 134 4.08 -1.04 -25.85
CA ALA A 134 4.31 -0.43 -24.52
C ALA A 134 4.25 -1.47 -23.39
N ARG A 135 5.38 -2.15 -23.16
CA ARG A 135 5.60 -3.18 -22.12
C ARG A 135 5.62 -2.62 -20.68
N ASP A 136 5.53 -1.31 -20.49
CA ASP A 136 5.68 -0.64 -19.20
C ASP A 136 4.63 0.47 -19.04
N ARG A 137 3.36 0.07 -18.84
CA ARG A 137 2.24 1.02 -18.64
C ARG A 137 1.84 1.24 -17.20
N GLY A 138 2.40 0.46 -16.27
CA GLY A 138 2.17 0.72 -14.87
C GLY A 138 2.72 -0.33 -13.91
N VAL A 139 2.48 -0.05 -12.63
CA VAL A 139 2.90 -0.88 -11.49
C VAL A 139 1.74 -1.02 -10.50
N ILE A 140 1.72 -2.12 -9.78
CA ILE A 140 0.92 -2.29 -8.56
C ILE A 140 1.90 -2.37 -7.39
N THR A 141 1.72 -1.51 -6.38
CA THR A 141 2.40 -1.59 -5.08
C THR A 141 1.40 -2.06 -4.04
N PHE A 142 1.75 -3.11 -3.32
CA PHE A 142 0.91 -3.69 -2.28
C PHE A 142 1.68 -3.78 -0.97
N GLY A 143 1.23 -3.03 0.03
CA GLY A 143 1.74 -3.06 1.38
C GLY A 143 0.78 -3.78 2.32
N ASP A 144 1.30 -4.73 3.09
CA ASP A 144 0.56 -5.57 4.00
C ASP A 144 1.20 -5.53 5.39
N GLY A 145 0.56 -4.80 6.30
CA GLY A 145 0.92 -4.77 7.73
C GLY A 145 0.19 -5.83 8.56
N ASP A 146 -0.57 -6.72 7.94
CA ASP A 146 -1.27 -7.76 8.65
C ASP A 146 -0.31 -8.87 9.11
N ALA A 147 -0.55 -9.41 10.30
CA ALA A 147 0.22 -10.49 10.92
C ALA A 147 0.24 -11.80 10.13
N CYS A 148 -0.57 -11.89 9.07
CA CYS A 148 -0.71 -13.08 8.25
C CYS A 148 0.47 -13.24 7.30
N GLU A 149 1.60 -13.71 7.84
CA GLU A 149 2.58 -14.46 7.05
C GLU A 149 1.85 -15.56 6.26
N LYS A 150 2.27 -15.77 5.02
CA LYS A 150 1.57 -16.59 4.01
C LYS A 150 0.88 -17.80 4.63
N LEU A 151 -0.45 -17.70 4.72
CA LEU A 151 -1.35 -18.61 5.42
C LEU A 151 -1.31 -20.06 4.93
N LYS A 152 -0.66 -20.29 3.78
CA LYS A 152 -0.40 -21.62 3.22
C LYS A 152 0.41 -22.53 4.15
N ASP A 153 1.12 -21.95 5.12
CA ASP A 153 2.00 -22.69 6.04
C ASP A 153 1.39 -22.90 7.44
N CYS A 154 0.19 -22.37 7.73
CA CYS A 154 -0.47 -22.56 9.02
C CYS A 154 -1.22 -23.90 9.08
N SER A 155 -0.79 -24.80 9.96
CA SER A 155 -1.43 -26.11 10.17
C SER A 155 -2.79 -26.09 10.89
N GLY A 156 -3.26 -24.92 11.37
CA GLY A 156 -4.56 -24.76 12.01
C GLY A 156 -4.73 -23.42 12.74
N PHE A 157 -5.88 -23.22 13.37
CA PHE A 157 -6.18 -21.96 14.08
C PHE A 157 -5.19 -21.65 15.21
N GLY A 158 -4.65 -22.66 15.91
CA GLY A 158 -3.70 -22.45 16.99
C GLY A 158 -2.38 -21.83 16.52
N THR A 159 -1.84 -22.28 15.37
CA THR A 159 -0.62 -21.70 14.80
C THR A 159 -0.87 -20.29 14.26
N PHE A 160 -2.02 -20.07 13.62
CA PHE A 160 -2.48 -18.74 13.23
C PHE A 160 -2.59 -17.78 14.42
N PHE A 161 -3.25 -18.21 15.51
CA PHE A 161 -3.43 -17.40 16.71
C PHE A 161 -2.09 -17.01 17.34
N ASN A 162 -1.15 -17.95 17.42
CA ASN A 162 0.19 -17.68 17.92
C ASN A 162 0.93 -16.69 17.00
N GLY A 163 0.80 -16.82 15.67
CA GLY A 163 1.37 -15.85 14.72
C GLY A 163 0.83 -14.44 14.92
N GLN A 164 -0.49 -14.29 15.09
CA GLN A 164 -1.12 -13.01 15.42
C GLN A 164 -0.55 -12.43 16.73
N LEU A 165 -0.45 -13.25 17.77
CA LEU A 165 0.07 -12.82 19.07
C LEU A 165 1.52 -12.33 18.96
N MET A 166 2.38 -13.10 18.28
CA MET A 166 3.79 -12.74 18.07
C MET A 166 3.93 -11.43 17.28
N HIS A 167 3.13 -11.24 16.23
CA HIS A 167 3.13 -10.01 15.46
C HIS A 167 2.73 -8.80 16.30
N TYR A 168 1.60 -8.84 17.01
CA TYR A 168 1.17 -7.69 17.81
C TYR A 168 2.08 -7.45 19.01
N GLN A 169 2.68 -8.49 19.60
CA GLN A 169 3.72 -8.33 20.59
C GLN A 169 4.91 -7.57 20.01
N ALA A 170 5.39 -7.93 18.82
CA ALA A 170 6.49 -7.24 18.15
C ALA A 170 6.14 -5.77 17.84
N VAL A 171 4.91 -5.48 17.40
CA VAL A 171 4.42 -4.11 17.18
C VAL A 171 4.46 -3.30 18.48
N LEU A 172 3.92 -3.85 19.59
CA LEU A 172 3.90 -3.17 20.88
C LEU A 172 5.31 -2.95 21.44
N GLU A 173 6.18 -3.97 21.40
CA GLU A 173 7.57 -3.87 21.84
C GLU A 173 8.36 -2.84 21.01
N SER A 174 8.11 -2.80 19.69
CA SER A 174 8.75 -1.81 18.81
C SER A 174 8.35 -0.38 19.20
N MET A 175 7.08 -0.13 19.53
CA MET A 175 6.65 1.19 20.00
C MET A 175 7.25 1.53 21.36
N GLU A 176 7.23 0.60 22.32
CA GLU A 176 7.83 0.82 23.63
C GLU A 176 9.33 1.18 23.54
N SER A 177 10.06 0.51 22.66
CA SER A 177 11.51 0.73 22.51
C SER A 177 11.85 2.02 21.77
N ASN A 178 10.98 2.54 20.91
CA ASN A 178 11.30 3.66 20.01
C ASN A 178 10.61 4.98 20.39
N PHE A 179 9.53 4.95 21.17
CA PHE A 179 8.91 6.18 21.66
C PHE A 179 9.78 6.84 22.73
N ALA A 180 10.02 8.14 22.59
CA ALA A 180 10.71 8.90 23.62
C ALA A 180 9.89 8.88 24.93
N LYS A 181 10.57 8.76 26.08
CA LYS A 181 9.93 8.63 27.41
C LYS A 181 8.88 9.71 27.70
N HIS A 182 9.10 10.94 27.23
CA HIS A 182 8.17 12.06 27.42
C HIS A 182 6.92 11.98 26.54
N LEU A 183 6.89 11.09 25.54
CA LEU A 183 5.76 10.84 24.63
C LEU A 183 4.93 9.62 25.06
N VAL A 184 5.00 9.21 26.33
CA VAL A 184 4.28 8.01 26.83
C VAL A 184 2.78 8.06 26.55
N GLN A 185 2.15 9.24 26.64
CA GLN A 185 0.72 9.40 26.36
C GLN A 185 0.41 9.23 24.87
N ALA A 186 1.30 9.67 23.98
CA ALA A 186 1.16 9.43 22.54
C ALA A 186 1.31 7.94 22.22
N ARG A 187 2.28 7.26 22.84
CA ARG A 187 2.42 5.79 22.73
C ARG A 187 1.16 5.08 23.20
N MET A 188 0.64 5.41 24.38
CA MET A 188 -0.59 4.83 24.91
C MET A 188 -1.78 5.05 23.97
N ALA A 189 -1.90 6.24 23.37
CA ALA A 189 -2.95 6.50 22.37
C ALA A 189 -2.79 5.61 21.12
N MET A 190 -1.56 5.43 20.62
CA MET A 190 -1.28 4.52 19.50
C MET A 190 -1.67 3.08 19.83
N GLU A 191 -1.25 2.61 21.00
CA GLU A 191 -1.53 1.26 21.50
C GLU A 191 -3.04 1.04 21.67
N CYS A 192 -3.75 1.94 22.35
CA CYS A 192 -5.16 1.74 22.68
C CYS A 192 -6.12 2.00 21.50
N LEU A 193 -5.81 2.95 20.62
CA LEU A 193 -6.75 3.38 19.57
C LEU A 193 -6.49 2.72 18.21
N PHE A 194 -5.28 2.23 17.95
CA PHE A 194 -4.91 1.66 16.65
C PHE A 194 -4.47 0.21 16.73
N VAL A 195 -3.74 -0.21 17.77
CA VAL A 195 -3.24 -1.59 17.88
C VAL A 195 -4.22 -2.49 18.63
N GLY A 196 -4.62 -2.10 19.84
CA GLY A 196 -5.51 -2.85 20.72
C GLY A 196 -6.82 -3.31 20.08
N PRO A 197 -7.52 -2.49 19.27
CA PRO A 197 -8.74 -2.92 18.59
C PRO A 197 -8.54 -4.09 17.61
N ASN A 198 -7.32 -4.31 17.14
CA ASN A 198 -6.98 -5.43 16.26
C ASN A 198 -6.61 -6.71 17.03
N ILE A 199 -6.50 -6.67 18.36
CA ILE A 199 -6.18 -7.82 19.21
C ILE A 199 -7.48 -8.42 19.78
N CYS A 200 -8.15 -9.24 18.98
CA CYS A 200 -9.42 -9.88 19.37
C CYS A 200 -9.49 -11.32 18.86
N GLY A 201 -9.50 -12.29 19.79
CA GLY A 201 -9.52 -13.71 19.44
C GLY A 201 -10.74 -14.14 18.61
N GLN A 202 -11.91 -13.54 18.85
CA GLN A 202 -13.10 -13.82 18.05
C GLN A 202 -12.98 -13.26 16.63
N ALA A 203 -12.46 -12.03 16.47
CA ALA A 203 -12.20 -11.44 15.16
C ALA A 203 -11.14 -12.24 14.40
N TRP A 204 -10.08 -12.70 15.09
CA TRP A 204 -9.05 -13.57 14.52
C TRP A 204 -9.60 -14.92 14.09
N LEU A 205 -10.50 -15.54 14.87
CA LEU A 205 -11.14 -16.80 14.47
C LEU A 205 -12.02 -16.62 13.22
N GLN A 206 -12.77 -15.52 13.16
CA GLN A 206 -13.60 -15.21 12.00
C GLN A 206 -12.75 -14.97 10.76
N LYS A 207 -11.70 -14.15 10.89
CA LYS A 207 -10.71 -13.90 9.85
C LYS A 207 -10.02 -15.18 9.36
N TRP A 208 -9.65 -16.08 10.27
CA TRP A 208 -9.08 -17.38 9.91
C TRP A 208 -10.05 -18.21 9.06
N LYS A 209 -11.35 -18.18 9.35
CA LYS A 209 -12.36 -18.86 8.52
C LYS A 209 -12.50 -18.20 7.16
N GLU A 210 -12.62 -16.88 7.12
CA GLU A 210 -12.73 -16.09 5.88
C GLU A 210 -11.55 -16.34 4.96
N ILE A 211 -10.34 -16.36 5.49
CA ILE A 211 -9.12 -16.67 4.72
C ILE A 211 -9.16 -18.08 4.14
N ASN A 212 -9.70 -19.06 4.86
CA ASN A 212 -9.82 -20.43 4.36
C ASN A 212 -10.92 -20.57 3.29
N GLU A 213 -11.86 -19.62 3.23
CA GLU A 213 -12.98 -19.60 2.28
C GLU A 213 -12.70 -18.71 1.05
N ILE A 214 -11.90 -17.65 1.22
CA ILE A 214 -11.62 -16.62 0.22
C ILE A 214 -10.19 -16.80 -0.31
N CYS A 215 -10.07 -17.03 -1.62
CA CYS A 215 -8.76 -17.03 -2.27
C CYS A 215 -8.06 -15.67 -2.06
N ASP A 216 -6.86 -15.70 -1.50
CA ASP A 216 -5.96 -14.55 -1.44
C ASP A 216 -5.79 -13.91 -2.82
N PHE A 217 -5.34 -12.65 -2.84
CA PHE A 217 -4.85 -12.02 -4.06
C PHE A 217 -3.80 -12.93 -4.73
N ASP A 218 -4.22 -13.71 -5.71
CA ASP A 218 -3.34 -14.55 -6.49
C ASP A 218 -2.78 -13.69 -7.60
N ALA A 219 -1.51 -13.30 -7.49
CA ALA A 219 -0.79 -12.65 -8.58
C ALA A 219 -0.92 -13.45 -9.89
N GLY A 220 -1.17 -14.76 -9.81
CA GLY A 220 -1.44 -15.65 -10.92
C GLY A 220 -0.29 -15.65 -11.92
N THR A 221 -0.56 -16.10 -13.14
CA THR A 221 0.39 -15.96 -14.27
C THR A 221 0.34 -14.59 -14.93
N ALA A 222 -0.55 -13.70 -14.48
CA ALA A 222 -0.85 -12.40 -15.11
C ALA A 222 -0.01 -11.24 -14.57
N LEU A 223 0.69 -11.40 -13.44
CA LEU A 223 1.57 -10.38 -12.89
C LEU A 223 2.97 -10.94 -12.63
N GLU A 224 3.98 -10.13 -12.95
CA GLU A 224 5.40 -10.40 -12.70
C GLU A 224 5.82 -9.59 -11.48
N GLY A 225 6.43 -10.26 -10.50
CA GLY A 225 7.04 -9.57 -9.37
C GLY A 225 8.22 -8.71 -9.80
N LEU A 226 8.20 -7.43 -9.42
CA LEU A 226 9.32 -6.52 -9.67
C LEU A 226 10.39 -6.71 -8.59
N ARG A 227 11.54 -7.27 -8.99
CA ARG A 227 12.66 -7.47 -8.07
C ARG A 227 13.08 -6.15 -7.42
N VAL A 228 13.26 -6.20 -6.11
CA VAL A 228 13.79 -5.10 -5.30
C VAL A 228 15.24 -4.85 -5.69
N SER A 229 15.57 -3.60 -5.97
CA SER A 229 16.94 -3.19 -6.30
C SER A 229 17.75 -2.90 -5.03
N SER A 230 19.08 -2.93 -5.15
CA SER A 230 20.00 -2.54 -4.07
C SER A 230 19.69 -1.17 -3.51
N GLU A 231 19.37 -0.21 -4.37
CA GLU A 231 19.12 1.19 -3.98
C GLU A 231 17.87 1.29 -3.11
N ARG A 232 16.79 0.60 -3.49
CA ARG A 232 15.54 0.57 -2.71
C ARG A 232 15.72 -0.11 -1.35
N LEU A 233 16.51 -1.19 -1.30
CA LEU A 233 16.85 -1.84 -0.04
C LEU A 233 17.65 -0.90 0.87
N MET A 234 18.65 -0.21 0.32
CA MET A 234 19.48 0.73 1.08
C MET A 234 18.67 1.94 1.56
N GLU A 235 17.79 2.49 0.73
CA GLU A 235 16.87 3.55 1.11
C GLU A 235 15.97 3.13 2.28
N ALA A 236 15.38 1.93 2.21
CA ALA A 236 14.54 1.41 3.29
C ALA A 236 15.33 1.22 4.60
N LYS A 237 16.56 0.69 4.54
CA LYS A 237 17.45 0.55 5.70
C LYS A 237 17.80 1.89 6.34
N GLU A 238 17.99 2.92 5.52
CA GLU A 238 18.27 4.28 6.00
C GLU A 238 17.04 4.88 6.71
N ILE A 239 15.85 4.73 6.13
CA ILE A 239 14.59 5.24 6.70
C ILE A 239 14.36 4.68 8.11
N VAL A 240 14.63 3.38 8.33
CA VAL A 240 14.44 2.74 9.64
C VAL A 240 15.65 2.84 10.55
N ARG A 241 16.73 3.50 10.09
CA ARG A 241 18.00 3.61 10.80
C ARG A 241 18.46 2.26 11.33
N GLU A 242 18.50 1.25 10.46
CA GLU A 242 18.77 -0.15 10.81
C GLU A 242 20.04 -0.32 11.68
N ARG A 243 21.05 0.53 11.49
CA ARG A 243 22.30 0.50 12.28
C ARG A 243 22.14 0.96 13.73
N ASP A 244 21.11 1.75 14.01
CA ASP A 244 20.88 2.40 15.30
C ASP A 244 19.69 1.80 16.07
N THR A 245 18.91 0.93 15.45
CA THR A 245 17.67 0.37 15.98
C THR A 245 17.66 -1.16 15.91
N LEU A 246 16.60 -1.78 16.43
CA LEU A 246 16.38 -3.24 16.30
C LEU A 246 15.45 -3.58 15.12
N PHE A 247 15.19 -2.61 14.25
CA PHE A 247 14.49 -2.87 13.00
C PHE A 247 15.47 -3.47 12.00
N GLU A 248 15.00 -4.44 11.23
CA GLU A 248 15.73 -5.03 10.11
C GLU A 248 14.90 -4.92 8.84
N VAL A 249 15.58 -4.71 7.71
CA VAL A 249 14.95 -4.74 6.40
C VAL A 249 15.56 -5.85 5.55
N SER A 250 14.71 -6.78 5.13
CA SER A 250 15.09 -7.95 4.35
C SER A 250 14.36 -7.97 2.99
N ILE A 251 14.96 -8.66 2.01
CA ILE A 251 14.31 -8.94 0.73
C ILE A 251 13.60 -10.29 0.85
N GLY A 252 12.29 -10.29 0.59
CA GLY A 252 11.44 -11.46 0.58
C GLY A 252 10.77 -11.71 -0.77
N GLY A 253 9.71 -12.53 -0.74
CA GLY A 253 8.93 -12.88 -1.93
C GLY A 253 9.62 -13.93 -2.82
N VAL A 254 8.80 -14.68 -3.58
CA VAL A 254 9.29 -15.80 -4.42
C VAL A 254 10.25 -15.32 -5.52
N SER A 255 10.11 -14.07 -5.95
CA SER A 255 10.93 -13.46 -7.01
C SER A 255 11.90 -12.37 -6.51
N GLY A 256 12.01 -12.19 -5.18
CA GLY A 256 12.75 -11.07 -4.58
C GLY A 256 12.04 -9.73 -4.78
N ASN A 257 10.71 -9.74 -4.89
CA ASN A 257 9.87 -8.58 -5.22
C ASN A 257 9.23 -7.91 -4.00
N GLU A 258 9.64 -8.32 -2.80
CA GLU A 258 9.09 -7.86 -1.53
C GLU A 258 10.20 -7.32 -0.63
N LEU A 259 9.93 -6.22 0.05
CA LEU A 259 10.68 -5.74 1.20
C LEU A 259 9.89 -6.07 2.46
N ALA A 260 10.54 -6.68 3.45
CA ALA A 260 9.96 -6.93 4.76
C ALA A 260 10.65 -6.05 5.81
N LEU A 261 9.84 -5.36 6.61
CA LEU A 261 10.26 -4.68 7.82
C LEU A 261 10.03 -5.62 9.00
N GLU A 262 11.09 -5.89 9.75
CA GLU A 262 11.09 -6.84 10.85
C GLU A 262 11.50 -6.15 12.16
N TRP A 263 10.98 -6.66 13.27
CA TRP A 263 11.42 -6.32 14.63
C TRP A 263 11.82 -7.59 15.36
N ARG A 264 13.12 -7.70 15.69
CA ARG A 264 13.69 -8.89 16.34
C ARG A 264 13.30 -10.21 15.63
N GLY A 265 13.36 -10.22 14.31
CA GLY A 265 13.02 -11.36 13.47
C GLY A 265 11.51 -11.64 13.31
N ASN A 266 10.63 -10.76 13.79
CA ASN A 266 9.19 -10.86 13.53
C ASN A 266 8.78 -9.84 12.47
N THR A 267 8.10 -10.30 11.42
CA THR A 267 7.61 -9.43 10.33
C THR A 267 6.53 -8.48 10.83
N LEU A 268 6.76 -7.17 10.66
CA LEU A 268 5.79 -6.12 10.96
C LEU A 268 5.01 -5.71 9.71
N VAL A 269 5.71 -5.48 8.60
CA VAL A 269 5.12 -4.98 7.35
C VAL A 269 5.85 -5.58 6.18
N ARG A 270 5.10 -5.94 5.13
CA ARG A 270 5.67 -6.30 3.82
C ARG A 270 5.20 -5.32 2.77
N VAL A 271 6.08 -4.98 1.83
CA VAL A 271 5.74 -4.17 0.67
C VAL A 271 6.24 -4.87 -0.58
N SER A 272 5.34 -5.13 -1.52
CA SER A 272 5.64 -5.83 -2.76
C SER A 272 5.29 -4.97 -3.98
N SER A 273 6.00 -5.21 -5.08
CA SER A 273 5.75 -4.53 -6.35
C SER A 273 5.52 -5.52 -7.48
N TRP A 274 4.58 -5.21 -8.36
CA TRP A 274 4.13 -6.09 -9.43
C TRP A 274 3.91 -5.29 -10.71
N ARG A 275 4.18 -5.90 -11.87
CA ARG A 275 3.81 -5.39 -13.19
C ARG A 275 3.07 -6.46 -13.97
N ASN A 276 2.43 -6.10 -15.08
CA ASN A 276 1.79 -7.08 -15.96
C ASN A 276 2.84 -8.02 -16.59
N THR A 277 2.59 -9.34 -16.60
CA THR A 277 3.39 -10.30 -17.38
C THR A 277 2.99 -10.24 -18.85
N GLN A 278 3.95 -10.51 -19.73
CA GLN A 278 3.63 -10.89 -21.11
C GLN A 278 3.13 -12.33 -21.14
N LEU A 279 2.08 -12.56 -21.91
CA LEU A 279 2.13 -13.55 -22.99
C LEU A 279 1.99 -12.80 -24.31
#